data_AF-A0A3P1YD18-F1
#
_entry.id   AF-A0A3P1YD18-F1
#
_cell.length_a   1.000
_cell.length_b   1.000
_cell.length_c   1.000
_cell.angle_alpha   90.00
_cell.angle_beta   90.00
_cell.angle_gamma   90.00
#
_symmetry.space_group_name_H-M   'P 1'
#
loop_
_entity.id
_entity.type
_entity.pdbx_description
1 polymer ?
#
loop_
_entity_poly.entity_id
_entity_poly.type
_entity_poly.pdbx_seq_one_letter_code
_entity_poly.pdbx_strand_id
1 'polypeptide(L)'
;KAWHAMLELNDGGMGRLTKALRGVAHLEFKLARLQQQLEQCREETGNRRLGRWYEKDGDGQLVKKQAIAKELWQGLSACSHSMGELINRLDLPTQELNNIYLSIRDRNPEPSSDGDSLAANAFAARPFGNNPFGDNPFGSDPFAAAPAEIAVVDAPASTAQERVGQDDDFAHQAFKAWVAHLRELPQQAPQWRQLGMNSELINHLSEELITAATRLDLEGTLKRALAGQEQAGTRREHLMARQVLRAQLTMRDFIAWFGYLTLPPEKVPNSYVGEKNKVFLRQKPLMNDELPQLAAVAPQPGVSYLGDWLSALMSVVLDNAGHSATRDISVEHNRQLGQIISQLKQENMPC
;
A
#
# COMPACT_ATOMS: atom_id res chain seq x y z
N LYS A 1 64.42 -32.29 12.47
CA LYS A 1 63.33 -33.18 11.98
C LYS A 1 62.90 -32.87 10.53
N ALA A 2 62.66 -31.61 10.14
CA ALA A 2 62.29 -31.26 8.77
C ALA A 2 63.39 -31.50 7.72
N TRP A 3 64.60 -31.05 8.04
CA TRP A 3 65.78 -31.17 7.19
C TRP A 3 66.22 -32.60 6.92
N HIS A 4 66.01 -33.53 7.87
CA HIS A 4 66.31 -34.95 7.65
C HIS A 4 65.39 -35.61 6.62
N ALA A 5 64.09 -35.26 6.60
CA ALA A 5 63.15 -35.80 5.62
C ALA A 5 63.43 -35.31 4.19
N MET A 6 64.03 -34.11 4.03
CA MET A 6 64.44 -33.61 2.70
C MET A 6 65.72 -34.27 2.18
N LEU A 7 66.54 -34.86 3.06
CA LEU A 7 67.79 -35.54 2.72
C LEU A 7 67.62 -37.06 2.55
N GLU A 8 66.39 -37.58 2.69
CA GLU A 8 66.09 -38.99 2.39
C GLU A 8 66.24 -39.25 0.89
N LEU A 9 67.04 -40.26 0.57
CA LEU A 9 67.36 -40.65 -0.80
C LEU A 9 66.06 -41.03 -1.54
N ASN A 10 65.80 -40.39 -2.68
CA ASN A 10 64.60 -40.58 -3.52
C ASN A 10 63.22 -40.20 -2.92
N ASP A 11 63.12 -39.65 -1.71
CA ASP A 11 61.83 -39.12 -1.18
C ASP A 11 61.76 -37.59 -1.26
N GLY A 12 62.89 -36.89 -1.03
CA GLY A 12 62.95 -35.42 -1.12
C GLY A 12 61.98 -34.68 -0.18
N GLY A 13 61.46 -35.35 0.85
CA GLY A 13 60.47 -34.82 1.78
C GLY A 13 59.00 -34.98 1.37
N MET A 14 58.72 -35.67 0.25
CA MET A 14 57.35 -35.90 -0.24
C MET A 14 56.53 -36.80 0.67
N GLY A 15 57.12 -37.82 1.29
CA GLY A 15 56.46 -38.66 2.28
C GLY A 15 55.99 -37.88 3.50
N ARG A 16 56.80 -36.91 3.96
CA ARG A 16 56.44 -36.01 5.07
C ARG A 16 55.33 -35.03 4.68
N LEU A 17 55.38 -34.45 3.47
CA LEU A 17 54.31 -33.59 2.96
C LEU A 17 53.01 -34.37 2.80
N THR A 18 53.05 -35.58 2.26
CA THR A 18 51.88 -36.44 2.10
C THR A 18 51.27 -36.84 3.45
N LYS A 19 52.11 -37.14 4.44
CA LYS A 19 51.67 -37.46 5.81
C LYS A 19 51.08 -36.24 6.53
N ALA A 20 51.65 -35.05 6.33
CA ALA A 20 51.10 -33.81 6.84
C ALA A 20 49.76 -33.45 6.16
N LEU A 21 49.68 -33.59 4.84
CA LEU A 21 48.45 -33.37 4.06
C LEU A 21 47.35 -34.36 4.43
N ARG A 22 47.68 -35.63 4.72
CA ARG A 22 46.72 -36.64 5.18
C ARG A 22 46.11 -36.30 6.56
N GLY A 23 46.81 -35.53 7.39
CA GLY A 23 46.29 -34.99 8.65
C GLY A 23 45.57 -33.63 8.53
N VAL A 24 45.50 -33.05 7.32
CA VAL A 24 44.81 -31.77 7.06
C VAL A 24 43.62 -31.96 6.12
N ALA A 25 43.68 -32.95 5.22
CA ALA A 25 42.63 -33.32 4.29
C ALA A 25 41.70 -34.40 4.87
N HIS A 26 41.07 -34.11 6.01
CA HIS A 26 40.05 -35.00 6.56
C HIS A 26 38.77 -34.92 5.73
N LEU A 27 38.50 -35.96 4.94
CA LEU A 27 37.28 -36.10 4.14
C LEU A 27 36.03 -35.87 4.99
N GLU A 28 36.02 -36.37 6.23
CA GLU A 28 34.94 -36.20 7.21
C GLU A 28 34.64 -34.73 7.52
N PHE A 29 35.68 -33.88 7.68
CA PHE A 29 35.48 -32.45 7.91
C PHE A 29 34.86 -31.77 6.69
N LYS A 30 35.27 -32.18 5.48
CA LYS A 30 34.67 -31.67 4.24
C LYS A 30 33.22 -32.12 4.10
N LEU A 31 32.90 -33.38 4.45
CA LEU A 31 31.53 -33.91 4.43
C LEU A 31 30.64 -33.23 5.47
N ALA A 32 31.12 -33.06 6.71
CA ALA A 32 30.39 -32.37 7.78
C ALA A 32 30.11 -30.89 7.40
N ARG A 33 31.10 -30.20 6.83
CA ARG A 33 30.92 -28.83 6.34
C ARG A 33 29.90 -28.77 5.19
N LEU A 34 29.94 -29.71 4.25
CA LEU A 34 28.96 -29.77 3.14
C LEU A 34 27.54 -30.07 3.65
N GLN A 35 27.39 -30.94 4.65
CA GLN A 35 26.11 -31.20 5.30
C GLN A 35 25.56 -29.91 5.94
N GLN A 36 26.38 -29.20 6.72
CA GLN A 36 25.98 -27.93 7.33
C GLN A 36 25.57 -26.88 6.28
N GLN A 37 26.35 -26.75 5.19
CA GLN A 37 26.03 -25.82 4.11
C GLN A 37 24.73 -26.19 3.39
N LEU A 38 24.48 -27.49 3.19
CA LEU A 38 23.26 -27.99 2.57
C LEU A 38 22.04 -27.75 3.46
N GLU A 39 22.17 -27.96 4.77
CA GLU A 39 21.12 -27.67 5.74
C GLU A 39 20.79 -26.18 5.80
N GLN A 40 21.81 -25.32 5.84
CA GLN A 40 21.64 -23.87 5.78
C GLN A 40 20.95 -23.42 4.48
N CYS A 41 21.34 -23.98 3.33
CA CYS A 41 20.71 -23.69 2.04
C CYS A 41 19.24 -24.14 2.00
N ARG A 42 18.93 -25.31 2.58
CA ARG A 42 17.56 -25.82 2.71
C ARG A 42 16.71 -24.97 3.65
N GLU A 43 17.24 -24.51 4.78
CA GLU A 43 16.52 -23.58 5.66
C GLU A 43 16.26 -22.24 4.99
N GLU A 44 17.28 -21.67 4.34
CA GLU A 44 17.14 -20.39 3.64
C GLU A 44 16.14 -20.49 2.47
N THR A 45 16.24 -21.55 1.67
CA THR A 45 15.35 -21.75 0.52
C THR A 45 13.95 -22.18 0.96
N GLY A 46 13.84 -23.22 1.77
CA GLY A 46 12.58 -23.82 2.19
C GLY A 46 11.79 -22.97 3.18
N ASN A 47 12.40 -22.44 4.24
CA ASN A 47 11.67 -21.68 5.26
C ASN A 47 11.58 -20.19 4.94
N ARG A 48 12.68 -19.54 4.51
CA ARG A 48 12.68 -18.08 4.29
C ARG A 48 12.16 -17.70 2.90
N ARG A 49 12.66 -18.34 1.84
CA ARG A 49 12.34 -17.93 0.46
C ARG A 49 11.06 -18.55 -0.09
N LEU A 50 10.82 -19.83 0.14
CA LEU A 50 9.62 -20.56 -0.33
C LEU A 50 8.52 -20.59 0.74
N GLY A 51 8.90 -20.70 2.01
CA GLY A 51 7.96 -20.73 3.13
C GLY A 51 7.11 -19.46 3.26
N ARG A 52 7.58 -18.32 2.75
CA ARG A 52 6.77 -17.08 2.64
C ARG A 52 5.60 -17.20 1.64
N TRP A 53 5.71 -18.10 0.67
CA TRP A 53 4.69 -18.36 -0.35
C TRP A 53 3.84 -19.58 -0.02
N TYR A 54 4.31 -20.46 0.87
CA TYR A 54 3.58 -21.67 1.26
C TYR A 54 2.64 -21.43 2.44
N GLU A 55 1.40 -21.82 2.23
CA GLU A 55 0.28 -21.65 3.14
C GLU A 55 -0.26 -23.04 3.53
N LYS A 56 -0.15 -23.36 4.83
CA LYS A 56 -0.63 -24.61 5.43
C LYS A 56 -1.85 -24.29 6.27
N ASP A 57 -3.02 -24.81 5.87
CA ASP A 57 -4.37 -24.76 6.49
C ASP A 57 -4.79 -23.44 7.17
N GLY A 58 -6.03 -23.00 6.95
CA GLY A 58 -6.53 -21.67 7.38
C GLY A 58 -6.30 -21.32 8.86
N ASP A 59 -6.34 -22.31 9.78
CA ASP A 59 -6.08 -22.11 11.20
C ASP A 59 -4.64 -21.67 11.51
N GLY A 60 -3.66 -22.18 10.75
CA GLY A 60 -2.25 -21.81 10.90
C GLY A 60 -1.98 -20.37 10.47
N GLN A 61 -2.77 -19.83 9.53
CA GLN A 61 -2.67 -18.44 9.11
C GLN A 61 -3.27 -17.48 10.12
N LEU A 62 -4.43 -17.82 10.69
CA LEU A 62 -5.04 -17.01 11.74
C LEU A 62 -4.07 -16.83 12.91
N VAL A 63 -3.37 -17.90 13.33
CA VAL A 63 -2.35 -17.82 14.39
C VAL A 63 -1.17 -16.92 13.97
N LYS A 64 -0.68 -17.02 12.73
CA LYS A 64 0.39 -16.13 12.22
C LYS A 64 -0.05 -14.67 12.18
N LYS A 65 -1.25 -14.38 11.66
CA LYS A 65 -1.80 -13.02 11.61
C LYS A 65 -2.06 -12.47 13.00
N GLN A 66 -2.51 -13.30 13.95
CA GLN A 66 -2.59 -12.91 15.37
C GLN A 66 -1.23 -12.53 15.96
N ALA A 67 -0.17 -13.27 15.62
CA ALA A 67 1.18 -12.93 16.07
C ALA A 67 1.65 -11.60 15.48
N ILE A 68 1.49 -11.39 14.16
CA ILE A 68 1.82 -10.13 13.48
C ILE A 68 1.01 -8.96 14.06
N ALA A 69 -0.30 -9.14 14.26
CA ALA A 69 -1.16 -8.14 14.88
C ALA A 69 -0.64 -7.78 16.28
N LYS A 70 -0.31 -8.78 17.11
CA LYS A 70 0.25 -8.54 18.44
C LYS A 70 1.57 -7.76 18.39
N GLU A 71 2.48 -8.10 17.48
CA GLU A 71 3.75 -7.40 17.29
C GLU A 71 3.53 -5.95 16.84
N LEU A 72 2.65 -5.73 15.86
CA LEU A 72 2.28 -4.40 15.38
C LEU A 72 1.66 -3.55 16.49
N TRP A 73 0.72 -4.12 17.25
CA TRP A 73 0.13 -3.44 18.41
C TRP A 73 1.19 -3.02 19.42
N GLN A 74 2.06 -3.95 19.84
CA GLN A 74 3.08 -3.68 20.85
C GLN A 74 4.11 -2.65 20.36
N GLY A 75 4.62 -2.80 19.14
CA GLY A 75 5.63 -1.91 18.58
C GLY A 75 5.10 -0.49 18.33
N LEU A 76 3.91 -0.36 17.75
CA LEU A 76 3.35 0.94 17.40
C LEU A 76 2.79 1.67 18.63
N SER A 77 2.16 0.97 19.58
CA SER A 77 1.69 1.60 20.81
C SER A 77 2.84 2.12 21.69
N ALA A 78 3.99 1.44 21.69
CA ALA A 78 5.20 1.92 22.36
C ALA A 78 5.75 3.22 21.75
N CYS A 79 5.47 3.46 20.45
CA CYS A 79 5.92 4.63 19.70
C CYS A 79 4.75 5.58 19.36
N SER A 80 3.73 5.67 20.23
CA SER A 80 2.48 6.41 19.97
C SER A 80 2.68 7.88 19.56
N HIS A 81 3.71 8.54 20.11
CA HIS A 81 4.06 9.93 19.79
C HIS A 81 4.58 10.11 18.35
N SER A 82 5.12 9.06 17.73
CA SER A 82 5.66 9.07 16.37
C SER A 82 4.70 8.46 15.32
N MET A 83 3.54 7.95 15.76
CA MET A 83 2.56 7.34 14.86
C MET A 83 2.00 8.31 13.82
N GLY A 84 1.83 9.59 14.17
CA GLY A 84 1.38 10.60 13.19
C GLY A 84 2.34 10.74 12.03
N GLU A 85 3.64 10.78 12.31
CA GLU A 85 4.69 10.82 11.28
C GLU A 85 4.73 9.51 10.48
N LEU A 86 4.59 8.36 11.13
CA LEU A 86 4.49 7.06 10.45
C LEU A 86 3.34 7.06 9.44
N ILE A 87 2.13 7.44 9.85
CA ILE A 87 0.95 7.47 8.98
C ILE A 87 1.18 8.43 7.80
N ASN A 88 1.76 9.60 8.05
CA ASN A 88 2.11 10.55 7.00
C ASN A 88 3.12 9.98 5.98
N ARG A 89 4.03 9.09 6.40
CA ARG A 89 5.01 8.43 5.52
C ARG A 89 4.42 7.30 4.67
N LEU A 90 3.24 6.78 5.03
CA LEU A 90 2.52 5.79 4.21
C LEU A 90 1.96 6.40 2.92
N ASP A 91 1.78 7.73 2.89
CA ASP A 91 1.31 8.44 1.70
C ASP A 91 2.36 8.41 0.59
N LEU A 92 1.89 8.18 -0.64
CA LEU A 92 2.71 8.40 -1.83
C LEU A 92 2.92 9.92 -2.02
N PRO A 93 4.16 10.40 -2.24
CA PRO A 93 4.40 11.83 -2.44
C PRO A 93 3.60 12.41 -3.61
N THR A 94 3.00 13.59 -3.43
CA THR A 94 2.19 14.25 -4.47
C THR A 94 2.98 14.49 -5.77
N GLN A 95 4.29 14.75 -5.66
CA GLN A 95 5.17 14.90 -6.83
C GLN A 95 5.23 13.64 -7.68
N GLU A 96 5.18 12.46 -7.06
CA GLU A 96 5.21 11.19 -7.76
C GLU A 96 3.89 10.93 -8.50
N LEU A 97 2.75 11.21 -7.86
CA LEU A 97 1.44 11.17 -8.53
C LEU A 97 1.36 12.14 -9.72
N ASN A 98 1.89 13.35 -9.56
CA ASN A 98 1.99 14.32 -10.65
C ASN A 98 2.82 13.78 -11.82
N ASN A 99 4.00 13.20 -11.54
CA ASN A 99 4.88 12.65 -12.56
C ASN A 99 4.22 11.47 -13.29
N ILE A 100 3.54 10.57 -12.56
CA ILE A 100 2.81 9.45 -13.15
C ILE A 100 1.72 9.98 -14.09
N TYR A 101 0.90 10.93 -13.62
CA TYR A 101 -0.17 11.52 -14.42
C TYR A 101 0.36 12.14 -15.72
N LEU A 102 1.40 12.98 -15.63
CA LEU A 102 2.02 13.60 -16.81
C LEU A 102 2.60 12.55 -17.76
N SER A 103 3.30 11.54 -17.23
CA SER A 103 3.92 10.51 -18.06
C SER A 103 2.92 9.72 -18.92
N ILE A 104 1.70 9.52 -18.42
CA ILE A 104 0.62 8.83 -19.15
C ILE A 104 0.05 9.75 -20.23
N ARG A 105 -0.19 11.02 -19.88
CA ARG A 105 -0.74 12.03 -20.82
C ARG A 105 0.26 12.48 -21.88
N ASP A 106 1.56 12.28 -21.66
CA ASP A 106 2.62 12.55 -22.65
C ASP A 106 2.83 11.37 -23.60
N ARG A 107 2.55 10.13 -23.16
CA ARG A 107 2.61 8.92 -24.02
C ARG A 107 1.49 8.89 -25.07
N ASN A 108 0.30 9.38 -24.70
CA ASN A 108 -0.86 9.49 -25.58
C ASN A 108 -1.34 10.95 -25.61
N PRO A 109 -0.68 11.83 -26.38
CA PRO A 109 -1.12 13.22 -26.51
C PRO A 109 -2.51 13.25 -27.17
N GLU A 110 -3.46 13.93 -26.54
CA GLU A 110 -4.74 14.27 -27.17
C GLU A 110 -4.47 15.00 -28.49
N PRO A 111 -5.20 14.72 -29.59
CA PRO A 111 -5.11 15.53 -30.79
C PRO A 111 -5.46 16.97 -30.43
N SER A 112 -4.52 17.90 -30.66
CA SER A 112 -4.77 19.33 -30.45
C SER A 112 -5.91 19.75 -31.37
N SER A 113 -7.03 20.19 -30.79
CA SER A 113 -7.96 21.04 -31.52
C SER A 113 -7.34 22.43 -31.60
N ASP A 114 -6.29 22.58 -32.40
CA ASP A 114 -5.79 23.88 -32.82
C ASP A 114 -6.79 24.48 -33.82
N GLY A 115 -7.90 24.96 -33.27
CA GLY A 115 -8.73 25.97 -33.88
C GLY A 115 -8.44 27.28 -33.17
N ASP A 116 -7.71 28.17 -33.86
CA ASP A 116 -7.45 29.56 -33.46
C ASP A 116 -8.63 30.17 -32.70
N SER A 117 -8.44 30.44 -31.42
CA SER A 117 -9.30 31.32 -30.64
C SER A 117 -8.42 32.32 -29.92
N LEU A 118 -8.27 33.46 -30.61
CA LEU A 118 -7.67 34.70 -30.14
C LEU A 118 -7.93 34.94 -28.64
N ALA A 119 -6.86 35.32 -27.96
CA ALA A 119 -6.81 35.72 -26.57
C ALA A 119 -7.95 36.66 -26.18
N ALA A 120 -8.93 36.14 -25.44
CA ALA A 120 -9.85 36.95 -24.63
C ALA A 120 -9.39 36.90 -23.17
N ASN A 121 -8.89 38.03 -22.69
CA ASN A 121 -8.39 38.34 -21.35
C ASN A 121 -8.95 37.48 -20.20
N ALA A 122 -8.11 36.59 -19.68
CA ALA A 122 -8.38 35.72 -18.53
C ALA A 122 -8.21 36.43 -17.16
N PHE A 123 -8.73 37.66 -17.02
CA PHE A 123 -8.80 38.38 -15.73
C PHE A 123 -10.23 38.71 -15.29
N ALA A 124 -11.26 38.29 -16.05
CA ALA A 124 -12.67 38.53 -15.73
C ALA A 124 -13.45 37.29 -15.26
N ALA A 125 -12.78 36.15 -15.01
CA ALA A 125 -13.45 34.95 -14.52
C ALA A 125 -13.30 34.85 -12.99
N ARG A 126 -14.39 35.19 -12.29
CA ARG A 126 -14.52 35.19 -10.81
C ARG A 126 -14.16 33.80 -10.24
N PRO A 127 -13.06 33.64 -9.49
CA PRO A 127 -12.59 32.32 -9.05
C PRO A 127 -13.43 31.69 -7.91
N PHE A 128 -14.45 32.39 -7.41
CA PHE A 128 -15.33 31.93 -6.32
C PHE A 128 -16.84 31.94 -6.67
N GLY A 129 -17.20 32.03 -7.95
CA GLY A 129 -18.61 32.10 -8.38
C GLY A 129 -19.26 33.48 -8.18
N ASN A 130 -20.52 33.62 -8.63
CA ASN A 130 -21.31 34.85 -8.43
C ASN A 130 -21.87 34.91 -7.00
N ASN A 131 -21.89 36.11 -6.42
CA ASN A 131 -22.47 36.41 -5.10
C ASN A 131 -23.94 35.93 -5.02
N PRO A 132 -24.33 35.08 -4.06
CA PRO A 132 -25.70 34.54 -3.95
C PRO A 132 -26.74 35.57 -3.49
N PHE A 133 -26.35 36.83 -3.25
CA PHE A 133 -27.25 37.93 -2.88
C PHE A 133 -27.20 39.10 -3.88
N GLY A 134 -26.68 38.87 -5.08
CA GLY A 134 -26.40 39.91 -6.05
C GLY A 134 -27.17 39.79 -7.35
N ASP A 135 -28.49 39.59 -7.30
CA ASP A 135 -29.42 40.04 -8.34
C ASP A 135 -30.84 40.11 -7.74
N ASN A 136 -31.52 41.22 -8.00
CA ASN A 136 -32.79 41.61 -7.37
C ASN A 136 -33.94 40.67 -7.82
N PRO A 137 -34.59 39.89 -6.92
CA PRO A 137 -35.51 38.81 -7.31
C PRO A 137 -36.90 39.29 -7.77
N PHE A 138 -37.08 40.60 -8.01
CA PHE A 138 -38.37 41.21 -8.40
C PHE A 138 -38.30 42.04 -9.69
N GLY A 139 -37.26 41.85 -10.51
CA GLY A 139 -36.98 42.72 -11.65
C GLY A 139 -36.91 42.02 -13.00
N SER A 140 -37.97 41.35 -13.46
CA SER A 140 -38.25 41.21 -14.91
C SER A 140 -39.67 40.72 -15.21
N ASP A 141 -40.28 41.39 -16.18
CA ASP A 141 -41.68 41.29 -16.63
C ASP A 141 -42.03 39.91 -17.21
N PRO A 142 -43.13 39.25 -16.78
CA PRO A 142 -43.47 37.88 -17.19
C PRO A 142 -44.15 37.75 -18.58
N PHE A 143 -44.13 38.80 -19.42
CA PHE A 143 -44.88 38.84 -20.69
C PHE A 143 -44.07 39.09 -21.96
N ALA A 144 -42.74 39.05 -21.91
CA ALA A 144 -41.92 39.17 -23.12
C ALA A 144 -41.74 37.81 -23.83
N ALA A 145 -42.69 37.46 -24.71
CA ALA A 145 -42.59 36.31 -25.59
C ALA A 145 -41.80 36.65 -26.87
N ALA A 146 -40.69 35.96 -27.12
CA ALA A 146 -40.06 35.84 -28.43
C ALA A 146 -39.61 34.38 -28.67
N PRO A 147 -39.88 33.77 -29.83
CA PRO A 147 -39.65 32.35 -30.04
C PRO A 147 -38.20 32.10 -30.53
N ALA A 148 -37.49 31.21 -29.86
CA ALA A 148 -36.21 30.68 -30.34
C ALA A 148 -36.44 29.32 -31.04
N GLU A 149 -36.22 29.29 -32.34
CA GLU A 149 -36.19 28.07 -33.15
C GLU A 149 -35.06 27.15 -32.70
N ILE A 150 -35.40 25.90 -32.38
CA ILE A 150 -34.43 24.85 -32.06
C ILE A 150 -33.98 24.23 -33.38
N ALA A 151 -32.87 24.72 -33.92
CA ALA A 151 -32.14 24.03 -34.98
C ALA A 151 -31.36 22.86 -34.35
N VAL A 152 -31.82 21.63 -34.62
CA VAL A 152 -31.11 20.39 -34.30
C VAL A 152 -29.91 20.30 -35.23
N VAL A 153 -28.72 20.67 -34.73
CA VAL A 153 -27.46 20.38 -35.41
C VAL A 153 -26.95 19.04 -34.87
N ASP A 154 -26.99 18.05 -35.73
CA ASP A 154 -26.44 16.71 -35.54
C ASP A 154 -24.92 16.82 -35.41
N ALA A 155 -24.40 16.77 -34.18
CA ALA A 155 -22.98 16.76 -33.90
C ALA A 155 -22.51 15.31 -33.66
N PRO A 156 -21.45 14.84 -34.34
CA PRO A 156 -21.00 13.46 -34.17
C PRO A 156 -20.50 13.25 -32.74
N ALA A 157 -21.01 12.20 -32.09
CA ALA A 157 -20.55 11.73 -30.79
C ALA A 157 -19.04 11.38 -30.85
N SER A 158 -18.19 12.16 -30.19
CA SER A 158 -16.75 11.93 -30.13
C SER A 158 -16.28 11.53 -28.71
N THR A 159 -15.55 10.41 -28.66
CA THR A 159 -14.42 10.09 -27.76
C THR A 159 -14.64 10.05 -26.23
N ALA A 160 -15.74 9.45 -25.75
CA ALA A 160 -15.83 9.08 -24.32
C ALA A 160 -15.04 7.79 -23.97
N GLN A 161 -14.77 6.90 -24.93
CA GLN A 161 -14.20 5.58 -24.65
C GLN A 161 -12.68 5.58 -24.39
N GLU A 162 -11.92 6.48 -25.00
CA GLU A 162 -10.44 6.48 -24.89
C GLU A 162 -9.94 7.14 -23.60
N ARG A 163 -10.72 8.09 -23.05
CA ARG A 163 -10.36 8.87 -21.85
C ARG A 163 -10.54 8.08 -20.55
N VAL A 164 -11.55 7.21 -20.49
CA VAL A 164 -11.71 6.24 -19.39
C VAL A 164 -10.48 5.33 -19.30
N GLY A 165 -9.87 4.98 -20.44
CA GLY A 165 -8.65 4.19 -20.46
C GLY A 165 -7.43 4.89 -19.84
N GLN A 166 -7.28 6.20 -20.01
CA GLN A 166 -6.15 6.96 -19.46
C GLN A 166 -6.26 7.16 -17.94
N ASP A 167 -7.46 7.47 -17.45
CA ASP A 167 -7.70 7.61 -16.01
C ASP A 167 -7.61 6.25 -15.29
N ASP A 168 -8.00 5.16 -15.96
CA ASP A 168 -7.81 3.79 -15.45
C ASP A 168 -6.34 3.37 -15.41
N ASP A 169 -5.53 3.75 -16.41
CA ASP A 169 -4.06 3.54 -16.38
C ASP A 169 -3.43 4.38 -15.27
N PHE A 170 -3.87 5.63 -15.08
CA PHE A 170 -3.41 6.47 -13.97
C PHE A 170 -3.71 5.82 -12.61
N ALA A 171 -4.93 5.32 -12.42
CA ALA A 171 -5.30 4.59 -11.21
C ALA A 171 -4.39 3.38 -10.96
N HIS A 172 -4.16 2.58 -12.01
CA HIS A 172 -3.32 1.38 -11.95
C HIS A 172 -1.87 1.71 -11.62
N GLN A 173 -1.26 2.68 -12.31
CA GLN A 173 0.13 3.10 -12.05
C GLN A 173 0.28 3.74 -10.67
N ALA A 174 -0.70 4.54 -10.22
CA ALA A 174 -0.68 5.14 -8.89
C ALA A 174 -0.72 4.07 -7.78
N PHE A 175 -1.61 3.08 -7.91
CA PHE A 175 -1.68 1.95 -6.97
C PHE A 175 -0.36 1.16 -6.96
N LYS A 176 0.19 0.84 -8.13
CA LYS A 176 1.46 0.15 -8.27
C LYS A 176 2.63 0.91 -7.64
N ALA A 177 2.72 2.23 -7.88
CA ALA A 177 3.73 3.09 -7.30
C ALA A 177 3.63 3.13 -5.77
N TRP A 178 2.41 3.18 -5.24
CA TRP A 178 2.19 3.13 -3.79
C TRP A 178 2.62 1.80 -3.16
N VAL A 179 2.32 0.67 -3.80
CA VAL A 179 2.81 -0.65 -3.34
C VAL A 179 4.34 -0.70 -3.34
N ALA A 180 4.99 -0.13 -4.36
CA ALA A 180 6.45 -0.02 -4.41
C ALA A 180 6.99 0.86 -3.27
N HIS A 181 6.41 2.04 -3.07
CA HIS A 181 6.74 2.97 -1.98
C HIS A 181 6.65 2.29 -0.61
N LEU A 182 5.55 1.57 -0.31
CA LEU A 182 5.40 0.84 0.94
C LEU A 182 6.49 -0.23 1.15
N ARG A 183 6.96 -0.90 0.09
CA ARG A 183 8.05 -1.89 0.15
C ARG A 183 9.44 -1.27 0.26
N GLU A 184 9.58 0.01 -0.07
CA GLU A 184 10.81 0.76 0.12
C GLU A 184 10.94 1.30 1.55
N LEU A 185 9.83 1.58 2.23
CA LEU A 185 9.84 2.13 3.60
C LEU A 185 10.76 1.35 4.57
N PRO A 186 10.69 0.01 4.70
CA PRO A 186 11.53 -0.73 5.64
C PRO A 186 13.04 -0.58 5.38
N GLN A 187 13.44 -0.25 4.15
CA GLN A 187 14.84 -0.07 3.76
C GLN A 187 15.44 1.22 4.35
N GLN A 188 14.59 2.17 4.78
CA GLN A 188 14.99 3.43 5.39
C GLN A 188 15.27 3.29 6.90
N ALA A 189 15.95 2.21 7.31
CA ALA A 189 16.15 1.84 8.72
C ALA A 189 16.74 2.92 9.65
N PRO A 190 17.64 3.84 9.21
CA PRO A 190 18.09 4.94 10.06
C PRO A 190 16.97 5.92 10.45
N GLN A 191 16.02 6.17 9.54
CA GLN A 191 14.91 7.11 9.78
C GLN A 191 13.93 6.52 10.79
N TRP A 192 13.60 5.24 10.66
CA TRP A 192 12.70 4.56 11.60
C TRP A 192 13.28 4.45 13.01
N ARG A 193 14.59 4.23 13.13
CA ARG A 193 15.28 4.21 14.43
C ARG A 193 15.16 5.54 15.18
N GLN A 194 15.15 6.68 14.47
CA GLN A 194 14.94 8.00 15.10
C GLN A 194 13.51 8.16 15.65
N LEU A 195 12.54 7.44 15.07
CA LEU A 195 11.15 7.40 15.50
C LEU A 195 10.86 6.26 16.49
N GLY A 196 11.89 5.58 17.01
CA GLY A 196 11.75 4.47 17.96
C GLY A 196 11.31 3.13 17.35
N MET A 197 11.20 3.04 16.03
CA MET A 197 10.69 1.86 15.32
C MET A 197 11.83 1.07 14.64
N ASN A 198 11.67 -0.25 14.55
CA ASN A 198 12.60 -1.10 13.80
C ASN A 198 12.07 -1.38 12.38
N SER A 199 12.95 -1.78 11.46
CA SER A 199 12.59 -2.02 10.06
C SER A 199 11.65 -3.21 9.88
N GLU A 200 11.70 -4.21 10.76
CA GLU A 200 10.86 -5.40 10.70
C GLU A 200 9.38 -5.07 11.00
N LEU A 201 9.14 -4.20 11.98
CA LEU A 201 7.81 -3.67 12.33
C LEU A 201 7.19 -2.93 11.13
N ILE A 202 7.98 -2.08 10.48
CA ILE A 202 7.54 -1.35 9.28
C ILE A 202 7.30 -2.31 8.12
N ASN A 203 8.13 -3.34 7.96
CA ASN A 203 7.93 -4.37 6.94
C ASN A 203 6.61 -5.12 7.16
N HIS A 204 6.33 -5.55 8.39
CA HIS A 204 5.05 -6.17 8.74
C HIS A 204 3.88 -5.23 8.44
N LEU A 205 3.96 -3.97 8.84
CA LEU A 205 2.91 -2.99 8.56
C LEU A 205 2.68 -2.84 7.05
N SER A 206 3.74 -2.61 6.27
CA SER A 206 3.65 -2.44 4.82
C SER A 206 3.01 -3.64 4.13
N GLU A 207 3.43 -4.86 4.44
CA GLU A 207 2.89 -6.07 3.82
C GLU A 207 1.41 -6.33 4.18
N GLU A 208 1.00 -6.01 5.41
CA GLU A 208 -0.40 -6.12 5.81
C GLU A 208 -1.27 -5.03 5.15
N LEU A 209 -0.76 -3.81 4.99
CA LEU A 209 -1.45 -2.75 4.27
C LEU A 209 -1.61 -3.06 2.78
N ILE A 210 -0.56 -3.59 2.13
CA ILE A 210 -0.64 -4.04 0.74
C ILE A 210 -1.67 -5.17 0.61
N THR A 211 -1.63 -6.15 1.52
CA THR A 211 -2.60 -7.26 1.52
C THR A 211 -4.03 -6.74 1.67
N ALA A 212 -4.25 -5.80 2.60
CA ALA A 212 -5.55 -5.20 2.83
C ALA A 212 -6.04 -4.39 1.62
N ALA A 213 -5.16 -3.61 0.99
CA ALA A 213 -5.52 -2.78 -0.16
C ALA A 213 -5.89 -3.63 -1.38
N THR A 214 -5.19 -4.75 -1.60
CA THR A 214 -5.55 -5.72 -2.64
C THR A 214 -6.87 -6.43 -2.31
N ARG A 215 -7.07 -6.86 -1.05
CA ARG A 215 -8.29 -7.53 -0.60
C ARG A 215 -9.53 -6.63 -0.71
N LEU A 216 -9.38 -5.34 -0.43
CA LEU A 216 -10.44 -4.34 -0.45
C LEU A 216 -10.58 -3.60 -1.80
N ASP A 217 -9.83 -4.03 -2.82
CA ASP A 217 -9.85 -3.46 -4.18
C ASP A 217 -9.65 -1.93 -4.19
N LEU A 218 -8.55 -1.48 -3.58
CA LEU A 218 -8.18 -0.06 -3.59
C LEU A 218 -7.97 0.45 -5.02
N GLU A 219 -7.40 -0.37 -5.91
CA GLU A 219 -7.24 -0.03 -7.32
C GLU A 219 -8.59 0.22 -8.01
N GLY A 220 -9.57 -0.67 -7.86
CA GLY A 220 -10.91 -0.44 -8.39
C GLY A 220 -11.64 0.74 -7.73
N THR A 221 -11.29 1.07 -6.49
CA THR A 221 -11.78 2.30 -5.82
C THR A 221 -11.17 3.56 -6.43
N LEU A 222 -9.88 3.55 -6.75
CA LEU A 222 -9.21 4.64 -7.47
C LEU A 222 -9.80 4.85 -8.86
N LYS A 223 -9.98 3.78 -9.64
CA LYS A 223 -10.61 3.83 -10.98
C LYS A 223 -11.98 4.52 -10.92
N ARG A 224 -12.83 4.09 -9.98
CA ARG A 224 -14.16 4.71 -9.77
C ARG A 224 -14.10 6.17 -9.34
N ALA A 225 -13.13 6.56 -8.51
CA ALA A 225 -12.98 7.94 -8.05
C ALA A 225 -12.53 8.91 -9.16
N LEU A 226 -11.80 8.40 -10.15
CA LEU A 226 -11.25 9.15 -11.28
C LEU A 226 -12.21 9.16 -12.49
N ALA A 227 -13.06 8.15 -12.64
CA ALA A 227 -13.94 7.98 -13.80
C ALA A 227 -15.00 9.10 -13.97
N GLY A 228 -15.11 9.62 -15.21
CA GLY A 228 -16.22 10.47 -15.65
C GLY A 228 -16.15 11.93 -15.17
N GLN A 229 -14.96 12.45 -14.88
CA GLN A 229 -14.78 13.73 -14.16
C GLN A 229 -14.15 14.84 -14.99
N GLU A 230 -13.96 14.61 -16.28
CA GLU A 230 -13.47 15.62 -17.22
C GLU A 230 -14.66 16.48 -17.70
N GLN A 231 -14.69 17.74 -17.26
CA GLN A 231 -15.66 18.74 -17.69
C GLN A 231 -15.11 19.49 -18.91
N ALA A 232 -15.90 19.54 -19.99
CA ALA A 232 -15.58 20.32 -21.18
C ALA A 232 -15.20 21.77 -20.80
N GLY A 233 -14.06 22.26 -21.32
CA GLY A 233 -13.57 23.62 -21.09
C GLY A 233 -12.63 23.79 -19.87
N THR A 234 -12.30 22.73 -19.13
CA THR A 234 -11.32 22.82 -18.03
C THR A 234 -9.89 22.84 -18.59
N ARG A 235 -9.06 23.79 -18.15
CA ARG A 235 -7.63 23.84 -18.51
C ARG A 235 -6.91 22.56 -18.06
N ARG A 236 -5.95 22.07 -18.86
CA ARG A 236 -5.16 20.85 -18.60
C ARG A 236 -4.53 20.84 -17.19
N GLU A 237 -4.00 21.97 -16.74
CA GLU A 237 -3.41 22.13 -15.40
C GLU A 237 -4.44 21.90 -14.28
N HIS A 238 -5.66 22.41 -14.44
CA HIS A 238 -6.73 22.23 -13.46
C HIS A 238 -7.27 20.79 -13.47
N LEU A 239 -7.30 20.14 -14.63
CA LEU A 239 -7.65 18.71 -14.72
C LEU A 239 -6.62 17.84 -13.99
N MET A 240 -5.32 18.07 -14.24
CA MET A 240 -4.23 17.41 -13.54
C MET A 240 -4.35 17.57 -12.02
N ALA A 241 -4.45 18.81 -11.54
CA ALA A 241 -4.55 19.09 -10.12
C ALA A 241 -5.75 18.38 -9.47
N ARG A 242 -6.90 18.31 -10.16
CA ARG A 242 -8.09 17.60 -9.69
C ARG A 242 -7.88 16.09 -9.64
N GLN A 243 -7.37 15.47 -10.71
CA GLN A 243 -7.19 14.02 -10.76
C GLN A 243 -6.14 13.54 -9.77
N VAL A 244 -5.03 14.27 -9.65
CA VAL A 244 -3.99 13.97 -8.65
C VAL A 244 -4.55 14.11 -7.24
N LEU A 245 -5.29 15.19 -6.95
CA LEU A 245 -5.90 15.37 -5.63
C LEU A 245 -6.91 14.25 -5.31
N ARG A 246 -7.72 13.81 -6.28
CA ARG A 246 -8.67 12.69 -6.10
C ARG A 246 -7.96 11.38 -5.79
N ALA A 247 -6.92 11.03 -6.56
CA ALA A 247 -6.11 9.84 -6.29
C ALA A 247 -5.50 9.91 -4.88
N GLN A 248 -4.91 11.05 -4.53
CA GLN A 248 -4.29 11.27 -3.23
C GLN A 248 -5.31 11.14 -2.07
N LEU A 249 -6.48 11.76 -2.18
CA LEU A 249 -7.52 11.68 -1.15
C LEU A 249 -8.06 10.24 -1.02
N THR A 250 -8.26 9.54 -2.13
CA THR A 250 -8.73 8.15 -2.11
C THR A 250 -7.75 7.23 -1.38
N MET A 251 -6.44 7.39 -1.64
CA MET A 251 -5.40 6.61 -0.96
C MET A 251 -5.30 6.98 0.52
N ARG A 252 -5.38 8.28 0.83
CA ARG A 252 -5.37 8.79 2.23
C ARG A 252 -6.55 8.29 3.03
N ASP A 253 -7.73 8.27 2.44
CA ASP A 253 -8.94 7.74 3.09
C ASP A 253 -8.79 6.25 3.40
N PHE A 254 -8.16 5.49 2.51
CA PHE A 254 -7.80 4.10 2.80
C PHE A 254 -6.82 3.99 3.97
N ILE A 255 -5.74 4.77 3.99
CA ILE A 255 -4.74 4.75 5.06
C ILE A 255 -5.32 5.18 6.40
N ALA A 256 -6.21 6.18 6.40
CA ALA A 256 -6.80 6.73 7.61
C ALA A 256 -7.88 5.81 8.22
N TRP A 257 -8.66 5.12 7.37
CA TRP A 257 -9.89 4.47 7.81
C TRP A 257 -10.01 3.00 7.45
N PHE A 258 -9.10 2.45 6.64
CA PHE A 258 -9.12 1.08 6.12
C PHE A 258 -10.45 0.68 5.45
N GLY A 259 -11.18 1.65 4.89
CA GLY A 259 -12.49 1.44 4.29
C GLY A 259 -13.67 1.31 5.27
N TYR A 260 -13.45 1.38 6.59
CA TYR A 260 -14.53 1.21 7.58
C TYR A 260 -15.61 2.30 7.52
N LEU A 261 -15.31 3.49 7.00
CA LEU A 261 -16.29 4.58 6.88
C LEU A 261 -17.43 4.31 5.88
N THR A 262 -17.27 3.35 4.97
CA THR A 262 -18.30 2.97 3.99
C THR A 262 -19.11 1.75 4.42
N LEU A 263 -18.72 1.10 5.52
CA LEU A 263 -19.39 -0.10 6.02
C LEU A 263 -20.54 0.24 6.97
N PRO A 264 -21.60 -0.60 7.00
CA PRO A 264 -22.63 -0.53 8.04
C PRO A 264 -22.02 -0.67 9.45
N PRO A 265 -22.60 -0.02 10.47
CA PRO A 265 -22.03 0.03 11.82
C PRO A 265 -21.86 -1.35 12.47
N GLU A 266 -22.63 -2.35 12.06
CA GLU A 266 -22.54 -3.72 12.54
C GLU A 266 -21.24 -4.40 12.09
N LYS A 267 -20.71 -4.00 10.92
CA LYS A 267 -19.47 -4.55 10.32
C LYS A 267 -18.21 -3.77 10.72
N VAL A 268 -18.37 -2.62 11.34
CA VAL A 268 -17.23 -1.85 11.88
C VAL A 268 -16.76 -2.53 13.17
N PRO A 269 -15.45 -2.74 13.37
CA PRO A 269 -14.95 -3.38 14.59
C PRO A 269 -15.06 -2.44 15.80
N ASN A 270 -14.98 -3.04 16.98
CA ASN A 270 -14.89 -2.28 18.22
C ASN A 270 -13.44 -1.86 18.47
N SER A 271 -13.26 -0.67 19.04
CA SER A 271 -11.96 -0.19 19.52
C SER A 271 -11.51 -1.05 20.71
N TYR A 272 -10.21 -1.26 20.83
CA TYR A 272 -9.60 -1.91 21.99
C TYR A 272 -9.26 -0.92 23.11
N VAL A 273 -9.36 0.39 22.82
CA VAL A 273 -9.03 1.48 23.74
C VAL A 273 -10.31 2.21 24.15
N GLY A 274 -10.27 2.90 25.30
CA GLY A 274 -11.38 3.70 25.80
C GLY A 274 -12.60 2.85 26.14
N GLU A 275 -13.78 3.33 25.75
CA GLU A 275 -15.09 2.71 26.03
C GLU A 275 -15.37 1.46 25.16
N LYS A 276 -14.45 1.08 24.26
CA LYS A 276 -14.61 -0.06 23.34
C LYS A 276 -15.82 0.05 22.41
N ASN A 277 -16.22 1.29 22.09
CA ASN A 277 -17.19 1.60 21.05
C ASN A 277 -16.63 1.26 19.65
N LYS A 278 -17.45 1.38 18.62
CA LYS A 278 -17.00 1.21 17.22
C LYS A 278 -15.85 2.17 16.89
N VAL A 279 -14.84 1.69 16.17
CA VAL A 279 -13.74 2.55 15.71
C VAL A 279 -14.27 3.69 14.85
N PHE A 280 -13.64 4.86 14.95
CA PHE A 280 -13.96 6.05 14.15
C PHE A 280 -15.41 6.52 14.32
N LEU A 281 -15.96 6.34 15.51
CA LEU A 281 -17.34 6.71 15.81
C LEU A 281 -17.56 8.19 15.49
N ARG A 282 -18.45 8.46 14.53
CA ARG A 282 -18.82 9.82 14.17
C ARG A 282 -19.56 10.46 15.34
N GLN A 283 -19.20 11.68 15.68
CA GLN A 283 -19.95 12.46 16.65
C GLN A 283 -21.39 12.58 16.16
N LYS A 284 -22.35 12.36 17.07
CA LYS A 284 -23.77 12.49 16.76
C LYS A 284 -24.00 13.91 16.24
N PRO A 285 -24.53 14.09 15.01
CA PRO A 285 -24.87 15.41 14.52
C PRO A 285 -25.90 16.03 15.46
N LEU A 286 -25.65 17.26 15.89
CA LEU A 286 -26.60 18.01 16.70
C LEU A 286 -27.85 18.26 15.84
N MET A 287 -29.01 17.99 16.40
CA MET A 287 -30.29 18.23 15.73
C MET A 287 -30.93 19.47 16.36
N ASN A 288 -31.35 20.43 15.52
CA ASN A 288 -32.01 21.68 15.96
C ASN A 288 -31.16 22.50 16.96
N ASP A 289 -31.81 23.10 17.96
CA ASP A 289 -31.22 23.89 19.05
C ASP A 289 -30.60 23.02 20.18
N GLU A 290 -30.29 21.74 19.92
CA GLU A 290 -29.66 20.88 20.91
C GLU A 290 -28.22 21.35 21.19
N LEU A 291 -27.94 21.71 22.43
CA LEU A 291 -26.61 22.12 22.85
C LEU A 291 -25.67 20.90 22.90
N PRO A 292 -24.42 21.02 22.41
CA PRO A 292 -23.44 19.94 22.52
C PRO A 292 -23.19 19.61 23.98
N GLN A 293 -23.44 18.35 24.34
CA GLN A 293 -23.09 17.83 25.66
C GLN A 293 -21.59 17.61 25.73
N LEU A 294 -20.90 18.48 26.46
CA LEU A 294 -19.47 18.35 26.69
C LEU A 294 -19.23 17.36 27.83
N ALA A 295 -18.29 16.44 27.62
CA ALA A 295 -17.83 15.56 28.67
C ALA A 295 -17.14 16.38 29.78
N ALA A 296 -17.19 15.87 31.02
CA ALA A 296 -16.55 16.51 32.17
C ALA A 296 -15.01 16.65 32.01
N VAL A 297 -14.40 15.83 31.17
CA VAL A 297 -12.99 15.90 30.80
C VAL A 297 -12.88 16.23 29.32
N ALA A 298 -11.98 17.15 28.98
CA ALA A 298 -11.72 17.51 27.59
C ALA A 298 -11.30 16.27 26.79
N PRO A 299 -11.99 15.94 25.68
CA PRO A 299 -11.61 14.82 24.85
C PRO A 299 -10.24 15.07 24.23
N GLN A 300 -9.43 14.01 24.10
CA GLN A 300 -8.14 14.03 23.41
C GLN A 300 -8.31 13.35 22.05
N PRO A 301 -8.89 14.03 21.03
CA PRO A 301 -9.32 13.39 19.79
C PRO A 301 -8.17 12.72 19.04
N GLY A 302 -6.95 13.27 19.11
CA GLY A 302 -5.78 12.64 18.50
C GLY A 302 -5.42 11.30 19.13
N VAL A 303 -5.49 11.18 20.46
CA VAL A 303 -5.22 9.92 21.17
C VAL A 303 -6.33 8.90 20.89
N SER A 304 -7.59 9.34 20.90
CA SER A 304 -8.72 8.47 20.53
C SER A 304 -8.60 7.96 19.10
N TYR A 305 -8.26 8.83 18.14
CA TYR A 305 -8.05 8.45 16.75
C TYR A 305 -6.91 7.44 16.59
N LEU A 306 -5.76 7.65 17.24
CA LEU A 306 -4.64 6.71 17.16
C LEU A 306 -4.96 5.35 17.80
N GLY A 307 -5.72 5.35 18.90
CA GLY A 307 -6.23 4.13 19.53
C GLY A 307 -7.20 3.36 18.62
N ASP A 308 -8.11 4.07 17.97
CA ASP A 308 -9.04 3.50 16.99
C ASP A 308 -8.30 2.99 15.75
N TRP A 309 -7.32 3.73 15.24
CA TRP A 309 -6.50 3.35 14.09
C TRP A 309 -5.73 2.06 14.37
N LEU A 310 -5.10 1.93 15.54
CA LEU A 310 -4.44 0.67 15.94
C LEU A 310 -5.44 -0.48 16.07
N SER A 311 -6.59 -0.24 16.68
CA SER A 311 -7.61 -1.27 16.86
C SER A 311 -8.16 -1.76 15.51
N ALA A 312 -8.42 -0.83 14.60
CA ALA A 312 -8.85 -1.10 13.24
C ALA A 312 -7.78 -1.87 12.46
N LEU A 313 -6.51 -1.49 12.57
CA LEU A 313 -5.39 -2.21 11.96
C LEU A 313 -5.35 -3.67 12.42
N MET A 314 -5.60 -3.95 13.71
CA MET A 314 -5.61 -5.33 14.20
C MET A 314 -6.71 -6.16 13.54
N SER A 315 -7.92 -5.60 13.41
CA SER A 315 -9.00 -6.26 12.68
C SER A 315 -8.64 -6.51 11.22
N VAL A 316 -8.04 -5.53 10.54
CA VAL A 316 -7.58 -5.66 9.15
C VAL A 316 -6.56 -6.78 8.99
N VAL A 317 -5.57 -6.88 9.89
CA VAL A 317 -4.54 -7.92 9.84
C VAL A 317 -5.15 -9.31 10.04
N LEU A 318 -6.13 -9.45 10.94
CA LEU A 318 -6.82 -10.73 11.13
C LEU A 318 -7.67 -11.11 9.91
N ASP A 319 -8.39 -10.14 9.33
CA ASP A 319 -9.18 -10.33 8.12
C ASP A 319 -8.33 -10.63 6.89
N ASN A 320 -7.03 -10.31 6.93
CA ASN A 320 -6.06 -10.68 5.90
C ASN A 320 -5.64 -12.15 5.97
N ALA A 321 -6.10 -12.94 6.96
CA ALA A 321 -5.89 -14.38 6.93
C ALA A 321 -6.57 -14.98 5.67
N GLY A 322 -5.89 -15.89 4.97
CA GLY A 322 -6.33 -16.43 3.67
C GLY A 322 -6.11 -15.49 2.47
N HIS A 323 -5.54 -14.31 2.71
CA HIS A 323 -5.15 -13.36 1.68
C HIS A 323 -3.65 -13.09 1.80
N SER A 324 -2.93 -13.23 0.69
CA SER A 324 -1.56 -12.75 0.55
C SER A 324 -1.54 -11.60 -0.45
N ALA A 325 -0.75 -10.56 -0.17
CA ALA A 325 -0.44 -9.47 -1.10
C ALA A 325 0.08 -9.99 -2.47
N THR A 326 0.57 -11.22 -2.48
CA THR A 326 1.20 -11.91 -3.60
C THR A 326 0.38 -13.11 -4.05
N ARG A 327 -0.90 -12.89 -4.34
CA ARG A 327 -1.84 -13.92 -4.86
C ARG A 327 -1.54 -14.37 -6.30
N ASP A 328 -0.26 -14.43 -6.68
CA ASP A 328 0.20 -14.97 -7.97
C ASP A 328 0.18 -16.50 -8.00
N ILE A 329 -0.05 -17.15 -6.85
CA ILE A 329 -0.10 -18.62 -6.73
C ILE A 329 -1.52 -19.08 -6.41
N SER A 330 -2.06 -19.93 -7.29
CA SER A 330 -3.33 -20.61 -7.09
C SER A 330 -3.25 -21.58 -5.90
N VAL A 331 -4.41 -22.01 -5.38
CA VAL A 331 -4.49 -23.03 -4.32
C VAL A 331 -3.76 -24.32 -4.73
N GLU A 332 -3.84 -24.68 -6.02
CA GLU A 332 -3.13 -25.84 -6.58
C GLU A 332 -1.61 -25.65 -6.55
N HIS A 333 -1.11 -24.48 -6.97
CA HIS A 333 0.32 -24.16 -6.90
C HIS A 333 0.82 -24.11 -5.45
N ASN A 334 0.01 -23.61 -4.51
CA ASN A 334 0.34 -23.62 -3.09
C ASN A 334 0.44 -25.06 -2.53
N ARG A 335 -0.44 -25.98 -2.97
CA ARG A 335 -0.37 -27.40 -2.59
C ARG A 335 0.90 -28.06 -3.13
N GLN A 336 1.25 -27.80 -4.38
CA GLN A 336 2.49 -28.29 -5.02
C GLN A 336 3.74 -27.72 -4.32
N LEU A 337 3.73 -26.43 -3.99
CA LEU A 337 4.79 -25.79 -3.21
C LEU A 337 4.96 -26.45 -1.84
N GLY A 338 3.84 -26.81 -1.19
CA GLY A 338 3.86 -27.58 0.05
C GLY A 338 4.54 -28.93 -0.07
N GLN A 339 4.29 -29.65 -1.17
CA GLN A 339 4.98 -30.91 -1.45
C GLN A 339 6.48 -30.70 -1.63
N ILE A 340 6.89 -29.69 -2.40
CA ILE A 340 8.33 -29.35 -2.62
C ILE A 340 9.01 -29.01 -1.29
N ILE A 341 8.38 -28.17 -0.45
CA ILE A 341 8.93 -27.81 0.87
C ILE A 341 8.99 -29.03 1.79
N SER A 342 7.99 -29.92 1.74
CA SER A 342 8.00 -31.14 2.55
C SER A 342 9.11 -32.11 2.13
N GLN A 343 9.39 -32.25 0.83
CA GLN A 343 10.50 -33.05 0.32
C GLN A 343 11.85 -32.47 0.74
N LEU A 344 12.02 -31.15 0.61
CA LEU A 344 13.21 -30.44 1.08
C LEU A 344 13.47 -30.64 2.59
N LYS A 345 12.42 -30.85 3.39
CA LYS A 345 12.53 -31.11 4.83
C LYS A 345 12.72 -32.58 5.18
N GLN A 346 12.12 -33.51 4.43
CA GLN A 346 12.22 -34.95 4.69
C GLN A 346 13.63 -35.49 4.45
N GLU A 347 14.36 -34.94 3.47
CA GLU A 347 15.76 -35.29 3.23
C GLU A 347 16.73 -34.83 4.35
N ASN A 348 16.25 -34.19 5.42
CA ASN A 348 17.01 -33.87 6.64
C ASN A 348 16.89 -34.95 7.74
N MET A 349 16.02 -35.96 7.60
CA MET A 349 15.96 -37.04 8.58
C MET A 349 17.15 -37.99 8.36
N PRO A 350 18.07 -38.14 9.32
CA PRO A 350 19.09 -39.17 9.23
C PRO A 350 18.41 -40.54 9.22
N CYS A 351 18.80 -41.41 8.27
CA CYS A 351 18.48 -42.84 8.33
C CYS A 351 19.07 -43.48 9.59
#